data_AF-A0A0R0CFR0-F1
#
_entry.id   AF-A0A0R0CFR0-F1
#
_cell.length_a   1.000
_cell.length_b   1.000
_cell.length_c   1.000
_cell.angle_alpha   90.00
_cell.angle_beta   90.00
_cell.angle_gamma   90.00
#
_symmetry.space_group_name_H-M   'P 1'
#
loop_
_entity.id
_entity.type
_entity.pdbx_description
1 polymer ?
#
loop_
_entity_poly.entity_id
_entity_poly.type
_entity_poly.pdbx_seq_one_letter_code
_entity_poly.pdbx_strand_id
1 'polypeptide(L)'
;MVAFDANEALTPCREGRGYGAILFDRQRLRQADPGLFSPAQWDGKARPVGEGGRGGAWFVDAPFGQCVLRQYLRGGVAAKLSRDRYLWRGPDRARSFAEFRLMRKLIEHKLPVPRPLAAFYMRDGMTYRAAILMERLENVRSLADRALVTGRGAPWEETGRLIARFHRAGLDHADLNAHNILFDATGHGWLIDFDRGVMRIPATRWRESNLKRLLRSLLKLRGERSREDVEKDFARLRRAYDLAWNRGT
;
A
#
# COMPACT_ATOMS: atom_id res chain seq x y z
N MET A 1 19.99 -12.59 -2.64
CA MET A 1 20.13 -12.50 -4.11
C MET A 1 19.04 -11.55 -4.59
N VAL A 2 19.39 -10.35 -5.04
CA VAL A 2 18.41 -9.41 -5.63
C VAL A 2 18.08 -10.00 -6.99
N ALA A 3 16.87 -10.54 -7.15
CA ALA A 3 16.41 -10.99 -8.46
C ALA A 3 16.41 -9.76 -9.38
N PHE A 4 17.13 -9.85 -10.50
CA PHE A 4 17.16 -8.80 -11.50
C PHE A 4 15.80 -8.79 -12.21
N ASP A 5 15.03 -7.73 -11.99
CA ASP A 5 13.77 -7.53 -12.70
C ASP A 5 14.06 -6.77 -14.00
N ALA A 6 14.01 -7.49 -15.13
CA ALA A 6 14.38 -6.95 -16.44
C ALA A 6 13.51 -5.76 -16.91
N ASN A 7 12.36 -5.54 -16.28
CA ASN A 7 11.47 -4.42 -16.60
C ASN A 7 11.64 -3.24 -15.62
N GLU A 8 12.48 -3.37 -14.60
CA GLU A 8 12.87 -2.25 -13.73
C GLU A 8 13.85 -1.32 -14.47
N ALA A 9 13.50 -0.04 -14.59
CA ALA A 9 14.41 0.99 -15.06
C ALA A 9 14.68 2.03 -13.98
N LEU A 10 15.93 2.52 -13.96
CA LEU A 10 16.39 3.56 -13.06
C LEU A 10 16.87 4.77 -13.85
N THR A 11 16.30 5.94 -13.57
CA THR A 11 16.73 7.22 -14.14
C THR A 11 17.22 8.13 -13.03
N PRO A 12 18.51 8.50 -13.01
CA PRO A 12 19.03 9.53 -12.09
C PRO A 12 18.32 10.87 -12.32
N CYS A 13 18.11 11.63 -11.25
CA CYS A 13 17.54 12.98 -11.35
C CYS A 13 18.20 13.93 -10.36
N ARG A 14 18.07 15.24 -10.62
CA ARG A 14 18.65 16.31 -9.81
C ARG A 14 17.64 17.44 -9.65
N GLU A 15 17.72 18.11 -8.51
CA GLU A 15 16.94 19.31 -8.21
C GLU A 15 17.79 20.21 -7.31
N GLY A 16 18.26 21.35 -7.85
CA GLY A 16 19.25 22.19 -7.16
C GLY A 16 20.50 21.40 -6.77
N ARG A 17 20.81 21.35 -5.47
CA ARG A 17 21.93 20.54 -4.91
C ARG A 17 21.55 19.09 -4.62
N GLY A 18 20.27 18.74 -4.74
CA GLY A 18 19.77 17.40 -4.47
C GLY A 18 20.11 16.40 -5.57
N TYR A 19 20.33 15.14 -5.17
CA TYR A 19 20.51 14.02 -6.08
C TYR A 19 19.49 12.93 -5.76
N GLY A 20 18.83 12.42 -6.78
CA GLY A 20 17.75 11.47 -6.67
C GLY A 20 17.80 10.42 -7.75
N ALA A 21 16.83 9.52 -7.69
CA ALA A 21 16.57 8.61 -8.77
C ALA A 21 15.08 8.28 -8.83
N ILE A 22 14.65 7.90 -10.03
CA ILE A 22 13.31 7.43 -10.33
C ILE A 22 13.44 5.97 -10.75
N LEU A 23 12.69 5.11 -10.07
CA LEU A 23 12.49 3.71 -10.40
C LEU A 23 11.16 3.57 -11.12
N PHE A 24 11.07 2.89 -12.25
CA PHE A 24 9.81 2.72 -12.97
C PHE A 24 9.72 1.41 -13.73
N ASP A 25 8.49 1.02 -14.07
CA ASP A 25 8.19 -0.16 -14.87
C ASP A 25 8.19 0.21 -16.37
N ARG A 26 9.15 -0.33 -17.13
CA ARG A 26 9.32 -0.08 -18.57
C ARG A 26 8.16 -0.56 -19.43
N GLN A 27 7.36 -1.51 -18.95
CA GLN A 27 6.17 -1.97 -19.68
C GLN A 27 5.03 -0.95 -19.62
N ARG A 28 5.09 -0.03 -18.65
CA ARG A 28 4.03 0.96 -18.40
C ARG A 28 4.44 2.37 -18.75
N LEU A 29 5.70 2.72 -18.47
CA LEU A 29 6.25 4.04 -18.73
C LEU A 29 7.48 3.90 -19.65
N ARG A 30 7.47 4.63 -20.76
CA ARG A 30 8.63 4.70 -21.66
C ARG A 30 9.78 5.49 -21.04
N GLN A 31 9.43 6.55 -20.32
CA GLN A 31 10.32 7.44 -19.60
C GLN A 31 9.63 7.94 -18.33
N ALA A 32 10.42 8.33 -17.33
CA ALA A 32 9.93 8.93 -16.11
C ALA A 32 10.81 10.13 -15.75
N ASP A 33 10.17 11.26 -15.50
CA ASP A 33 10.82 12.50 -15.06
C ASP A 33 10.29 12.92 -13.67
N PRO A 34 11.00 13.80 -12.95
CA PRO A 34 10.62 14.20 -11.60
C PRO A 34 9.22 14.81 -11.49
N GLY A 35 8.68 15.32 -12.60
CA GLY A 35 7.38 15.96 -12.65
C GLY A 35 6.20 15.06 -12.35
N LEU A 36 6.34 13.75 -12.61
CA LEU A 36 5.36 12.74 -12.23
C LEU A 36 5.05 12.75 -10.73
N PHE A 37 5.98 13.24 -9.90
CA PHE A 37 5.88 13.25 -8.45
C PHE A 37 5.48 14.62 -7.87
N SER A 38 5.18 15.60 -8.72
CA SER A 38 4.72 16.93 -8.36
C SER A 38 3.24 17.11 -8.75
N PRO A 39 2.30 17.17 -7.77
CA PRO A 39 0.88 17.41 -8.05
C PRO A 39 0.62 18.65 -8.92
N ALA A 40 1.44 19.70 -8.76
CA ALA A 40 1.32 20.95 -9.51
C ALA A 40 1.64 20.80 -11.00
N GLN A 41 2.40 19.78 -11.41
CA GLN A 41 2.77 19.56 -12.80
C GLN A 41 1.78 18.69 -13.58
N TRP A 42 0.66 18.34 -12.95
CA TRP A 42 -0.43 17.59 -13.59
C TRP A 42 -1.51 18.51 -14.19
N ASP A 43 -1.27 19.82 -14.34
CA ASP A 43 -2.19 20.75 -15.02
C ASP A 43 -3.65 20.66 -14.56
N GLY A 44 -3.88 20.61 -13.24
CA GLY A 44 -5.22 20.47 -12.66
C GLY A 44 -5.84 19.06 -12.72
N LYS A 45 -5.13 18.08 -13.29
CA LYS A 45 -5.51 16.66 -13.32
C LYS A 45 -5.14 15.89 -12.06
N ALA A 46 -4.47 16.54 -11.11
CA ALA A 46 -4.23 16.00 -9.77
C ALA A 46 -5.27 16.57 -8.78
N ARG A 47 -6.05 15.68 -8.16
CA ARG A 47 -7.04 16.02 -7.12
C ARG A 47 -6.65 15.37 -5.81
N PRO A 48 -6.65 16.09 -4.67
CA PRO A 48 -6.33 15.48 -3.39
C PRO A 48 -7.31 14.34 -3.07
N VAL A 49 -6.80 13.25 -2.49
CA VAL A 49 -7.65 12.19 -1.94
C VAL A 49 -8.28 12.72 -0.64
N GLY A 50 -9.61 12.87 -0.61
CA GLY A 50 -10.37 13.30 0.57
C GLY A 50 -10.34 12.29 1.71
N GLU A 51 -10.47 12.79 2.95
CA GLU A 51 -10.36 12.17 4.29
C GLU A 51 -9.78 10.74 4.43
N GLY A 52 -8.72 10.62 5.24
CA GLY A 52 -8.07 9.35 5.61
C GLY A 52 -6.57 9.30 5.37
N GLY A 53 -6.02 10.26 4.61
CA GLY A 53 -4.59 10.41 4.35
C GLY A 53 -3.96 11.60 5.06
N ARG A 54 -2.66 11.52 5.39
CA ARG A 54 -1.88 12.58 6.06
C ARG A 54 -1.61 13.83 5.18
N GLY A 55 -2.49 14.14 4.23
CA GLY A 55 -2.35 15.24 3.27
C GLY A 55 -1.22 15.03 2.25
N GLY A 56 -1.05 13.79 1.76
CA GLY A 56 0.04 13.40 0.88
C GLY A 56 -0.35 12.42 -0.23
N ALA A 57 -1.63 12.36 -0.61
CA ALA A 57 -2.10 11.50 -1.70
C ALA A 57 -3.01 12.28 -2.66
N TRP A 58 -2.84 12.03 -3.96
CA TRP A 58 -3.59 12.65 -5.05
C TRP A 58 -4.06 11.59 -6.04
N PHE A 59 -5.31 11.68 -6.46
CA PHE A 59 -5.78 11.03 -7.69
C PHE A 59 -5.28 11.82 -8.88
N VAL A 60 -4.65 11.14 -9.83
CA VAL A 60 -4.04 11.73 -11.01
C VAL A 60 -4.65 11.09 -12.25
N ASP A 61 -5.21 11.93 -13.13
CA ASP A 61 -5.64 11.52 -14.46
C ASP A 61 -4.47 11.67 -15.45
N ALA A 62 -3.68 10.60 -15.60
CA ALA A 62 -2.48 10.60 -16.44
C ALA A 62 -2.80 10.09 -17.86
N PRO A 63 -2.02 10.49 -18.89
CA PRO A 63 -2.18 9.97 -20.25
C PRO A 63 -2.08 8.44 -20.39
N PHE A 64 -1.49 7.78 -19.40
CA PHE A 64 -1.30 6.34 -19.32
C PHE A 64 -2.24 5.65 -18.31
N GLY A 65 -3.25 6.36 -17.78
CA GLY A 65 -4.31 5.81 -16.94
C GLY A 65 -4.55 6.54 -15.62
N GLN A 66 -5.60 6.14 -14.90
CA GLN A 66 -5.93 6.67 -13.58
C GLN A 66 -4.92 6.19 -12.54
N CYS A 67 -4.33 7.13 -11.80
CA CYS A 67 -3.24 6.86 -10.87
C CYS A 67 -3.52 7.43 -9.48
N VAL A 68 -2.81 6.90 -8.49
CA VAL A 68 -2.63 7.48 -7.17
C VAL A 68 -1.17 7.88 -7.02
N LEU A 69 -0.93 9.18 -6.87
CA LEU A 69 0.36 9.72 -6.43
C LEU A 69 0.34 9.82 -4.91
N ARG A 70 1.29 9.18 -4.24
CA ARG A 70 1.49 9.30 -2.80
C ARG A 70 2.88 9.82 -2.49
N GLN A 71 2.95 10.96 -1.81
CA GLN A 71 4.15 11.49 -1.21
C GLN A 71 4.29 10.95 0.22
N TYR A 72 5.49 10.52 0.58
CA TYR A 72 5.75 9.97 1.91
C TYR A 72 5.88 11.13 2.91
N LEU A 73 4.88 11.26 3.78
CA LEU A 73 4.86 12.25 4.84
C LEU A 73 4.99 11.58 6.22
N ARG A 74 5.81 12.17 7.10
CA ARG A 74 5.86 11.82 8.51
C ARG A 74 4.56 12.25 9.19
N GLY A 75 4.13 11.45 10.17
CA GLY A 75 3.03 11.78 11.08
C GLY A 75 3.52 11.86 12.53
N GLY A 76 2.65 12.30 13.44
CA GLY A 76 2.95 12.41 14.87
C GLY A 76 3.99 13.47 15.21
N VAL A 77 4.65 13.34 16.37
CA VAL A 77 5.63 14.33 16.87
C VAL A 77 6.79 14.55 15.88
N ALA A 78 7.17 13.50 15.12
CA ALA A 78 8.21 13.60 14.10
C ALA A 78 7.84 14.56 12.95
N ALA A 79 6.55 14.77 12.67
CA ALA A 79 6.08 15.73 11.67
C ALA A 79 6.28 17.19 12.11
N LYS A 80 6.36 17.45 13.43
CA LYS A 80 6.66 18.79 13.96
C LYS A 80 8.13 19.20 13.70
N LEU A 81 9.04 18.23 13.56
CA LEU A 81 10.44 18.48 13.22
C LEU A 81 10.68 18.44 11.70
N SER A 82 10.02 17.55 10.98
CA SER A 82 10.13 17.45 9.52
C SER A 82 8.93 16.69 8.95
N ARG A 83 8.19 17.31 8.03
CA ARG A 83 6.98 16.72 7.47
C ARG A 83 7.22 15.66 6.41
N ASP A 84 8.30 15.74 5.64
CA ASP A 84 8.51 14.92 4.43
C ASP A 84 9.92 14.31 4.31
N ARG A 85 10.88 14.76 5.12
CA ARG A 85 12.26 14.27 5.04
C ARG A 85 12.51 13.02 5.88
N TYR A 86 13.30 12.06 5.41
CA TYR A 86 13.72 10.83 6.10
C TYR A 86 15.24 10.75 6.17
N LEU A 87 15.81 10.11 7.19
CA LEU A 87 17.26 9.91 7.25
C LEU A 87 17.73 9.01 6.10
N TRP A 88 18.74 9.45 5.37
CA TRP A 88 19.31 8.71 4.25
C TRP A 88 20.11 7.50 4.75
N ARG A 89 19.78 6.32 4.22
CA ARG A 89 20.47 5.05 4.53
C ARG A 89 20.81 4.24 3.28
N GLY A 90 20.88 4.91 2.13
CA GLY A 90 21.09 4.28 0.83
C GLY A 90 19.80 4.14 0.00
N PRO A 91 19.93 3.95 -1.32
CA PRO A 91 18.80 3.93 -2.27
C PRO A 91 17.84 2.77 -2.01
N ASP A 92 18.35 1.57 -1.70
CA ASP A 92 17.51 0.40 -1.42
C ASP A 92 16.69 0.52 -0.13
N ARG A 93 17.05 1.48 0.73
CA ARG A 93 16.32 1.80 1.96
C ARG A 93 15.37 3.00 1.80
N ALA A 94 15.34 3.63 0.62
CA ALA A 94 14.35 4.64 0.32
C ALA A 94 12.96 3.99 0.32
N ARG A 95 12.02 4.54 1.11
CA ARG A 95 10.71 3.92 1.33
C ARG A 95 9.95 3.64 0.04
N SER A 96 9.94 4.60 -0.89
CA SER A 96 9.31 4.47 -2.20
C SER A 96 9.90 3.32 -3.02
N PHE A 97 11.22 3.16 -3.03
CA PHE A 97 11.90 2.09 -3.77
C PHE A 97 11.65 0.72 -3.15
N ALA A 98 11.76 0.63 -1.82
CA ALA A 98 11.49 -0.60 -1.10
C ALA A 98 10.05 -1.08 -1.32
N GLU A 99 9.09 -0.16 -1.27
CA GLU A 99 7.68 -0.46 -1.51
C GLU A 99 7.38 -0.81 -2.97
N PHE A 100 7.92 -0.07 -3.92
CA PHE A 100 7.80 -0.36 -5.35
C PHE A 100 8.25 -1.80 -5.66
N ARG A 101 9.45 -2.18 -5.21
CA ARG A 101 9.99 -3.52 -5.42
C ARG A 101 9.20 -4.60 -4.70
N LEU A 102 8.71 -4.32 -3.50
CA LEU A 102 7.82 -5.23 -2.79
C LEU A 102 6.54 -5.48 -3.59
N MET A 103 5.87 -4.43 -4.07
CA MET A 103 4.66 -4.54 -4.87
C MET A 103 4.91 -5.33 -6.16
N ARG A 104 6.03 -5.11 -6.85
CA ARG A 104 6.39 -5.90 -8.04
C ARG A 104 6.58 -7.38 -7.72
N LYS A 105 7.29 -7.70 -6.65
CA LYS A 105 7.41 -9.09 -6.17
C LYS A 105 6.06 -9.72 -5.82
N LEU A 106 5.13 -8.96 -5.24
CA LEU A 106 3.78 -9.46 -4.95
C LEU A 106 3.01 -9.76 -6.25
N ILE A 107 3.17 -8.95 -7.29
CA ILE A 107 2.60 -9.19 -8.62
C ILE A 107 3.19 -10.45 -9.27
N GLU A 108 4.49 -10.70 -9.13
CA GLU A 108 5.13 -11.96 -9.60
C GLU A 108 4.52 -13.19 -8.91
N HIS A 109 4.17 -13.07 -7.62
CA HIS A 109 3.40 -14.07 -6.88
C HIS A 109 1.89 -14.08 -7.21
N LYS A 110 1.48 -13.37 -8.27
CA LYS A 110 0.11 -13.21 -8.76
C LYS A 110 -0.86 -12.59 -7.73
N LEU A 111 -0.35 -11.91 -6.70
CA LEU A 111 -1.18 -11.37 -5.62
C LEU A 111 -1.88 -10.07 -6.05
N PRO A 112 -3.10 -9.82 -5.54
CA PRO A 112 -3.90 -8.67 -5.94
C PRO A 112 -3.44 -7.41 -5.20
N VAL A 113 -2.54 -6.67 -5.82
CA VAL A 113 -2.04 -5.37 -5.36
C VAL A 113 -2.22 -4.34 -6.49
N PRO A 114 -2.36 -3.03 -6.19
CA PRO A 114 -2.26 -2.01 -7.22
C PRO A 114 -0.92 -2.13 -7.96
N ARG A 115 -0.90 -1.88 -9.26
CA ARG A 115 0.38 -1.92 -9.99
C ARG A 115 1.20 -0.67 -9.70
N PRO A 116 2.46 -0.81 -9.23
CA PRO A 116 3.33 0.34 -9.06
C PRO A 116 3.82 0.80 -10.45
N LEU A 117 3.77 2.10 -10.73
CA LEU A 117 4.17 2.67 -12.03
C LEU A 117 5.56 3.29 -11.94
N ALA A 118 5.78 4.11 -10.91
CA ALA A 118 7.07 4.72 -10.64
C ALA A 118 7.25 5.05 -9.15
N ALA A 119 8.48 5.10 -8.70
CA ALA A 119 8.88 5.50 -7.36
C ALA A 119 10.06 6.47 -7.45
N PHE A 120 10.12 7.42 -6.53
CA PHE A 120 11.09 8.49 -6.54
C PHE A 120 11.66 8.72 -5.15
N TYR A 121 12.93 9.09 -5.10
CA TYR A 121 13.49 9.82 -3.97
C TYR A 121 14.34 10.99 -4.45
N MET A 122 14.41 12.03 -3.63
CA MET A 122 15.37 13.12 -3.76
C MET A 122 16.12 13.29 -2.46
N ARG A 123 17.42 13.02 -2.48
CA ARG A 123 18.31 13.19 -1.33
C ARG A 123 18.86 14.61 -1.31
N ASP A 124 18.81 15.21 -0.13
CA ASP A 124 19.41 16.50 0.19
C ASP A 124 20.14 16.38 1.54
N GLY A 125 21.48 16.40 1.49
CA GLY A 125 22.36 16.18 2.64
C GLY A 125 22.19 14.80 3.28
N MET A 126 21.87 14.79 4.58
CA MET A 126 21.62 13.57 5.38
C MET A 126 20.18 13.06 5.28
N THR A 127 19.34 13.73 4.48
CA THR A 127 17.91 13.45 4.41
C THR A 127 17.41 13.22 2.99
N TYR A 128 16.22 12.65 2.83
CA TYR A 128 15.56 12.52 1.53
C TYR A 128 14.04 12.68 1.63
N ARG A 129 13.41 13.15 0.56
CA ARG A 129 11.96 13.06 0.34
C ARG A 129 11.66 11.96 -0.68
N ALA A 130 10.46 11.39 -0.64
CA ALA A 130 10.09 10.30 -1.51
C ALA A 130 8.62 10.35 -1.93
N ALA A 131 8.32 9.74 -3.07
CA ALA A 131 6.97 9.59 -3.59
C ALA A 131 6.84 8.30 -4.40
N ILE A 132 5.62 7.79 -4.54
CA ILE A 132 5.28 6.64 -5.38
C ILE A 132 4.02 6.95 -6.19
N LEU A 133 4.02 6.53 -7.44
CA LEU A 133 2.90 6.59 -8.37
C LEU A 133 2.47 5.16 -8.69
N MET A 134 1.19 4.87 -8.53
CA MET A 134 0.63 3.54 -8.73
C MET A 134 -0.75 3.61 -9.37
N GLU A 135 -1.22 2.51 -9.95
CA GLU A 135 -2.56 2.35 -10.50
C GLU A 135 -3.62 2.70 -9.45
N ARG A 136 -4.63 3.47 -9.86
CA ARG A 136 -5.81 3.72 -9.04
C ARG A 136 -6.77 2.54 -9.18
N LEU A 137 -7.16 1.95 -8.05
CA LEU A 137 -8.27 1.01 -8.02
C LEU A 137 -9.60 1.79 -8.06
N GLU A 138 -10.40 1.54 -9.10
CA GLU A 138 -11.70 2.18 -9.30
C GLU A 138 -12.84 1.31 -8.76
N ASN A 139 -13.94 1.93 -8.35
CA ASN A 139 -15.16 1.25 -7.87
C ASN A 139 -14.94 0.28 -6.69
N VAL A 140 -13.88 0.52 -5.90
CA VAL A 140 -13.58 -0.23 -4.68
C VAL A 140 -13.97 0.53 -3.42
N ARG A 141 -14.30 -0.21 -2.37
CA ARG A 141 -14.55 0.31 -1.02
C ARG A 141 -13.76 -0.49 0.00
N SER A 142 -13.31 0.16 1.06
CA SER A 142 -12.53 -0.53 2.08
C SER A 142 -13.39 -1.49 2.91
N LEU A 143 -12.76 -2.47 3.54
CA LEU A 143 -13.42 -3.34 4.51
C LEU A 143 -13.98 -2.51 5.67
N ALA A 144 -13.29 -1.44 6.08
CA ALA A 144 -13.80 -0.49 7.06
C ALA A 144 -15.16 0.10 6.64
N ASP A 145 -15.25 0.65 5.43
CA ASP A 145 -16.50 1.25 4.93
C ASP A 145 -17.62 0.21 4.81
N ARG A 146 -17.27 -1.01 4.38
CA ARG A 146 -18.25 -2.11 4.25
C ARG A 146 -18.72 -2.64 5.60
N ALA A 147 -17.86 -2.67 6.61
CA ALA A 147 -18.18 -3.16 7.95
C ALA A 147 -19.13 -2.23 8.72
N LEU A 148 -19.24 -0.96 8.31
CA LEU A 148 -20.15 0.03 8.89
C LEU A 148 -21.58 -0.04 8.32
N VAL A 149 -21.77 -0.61 7.13
CA VAL A 149 -23.09 -0.67 6.47
C VAL A 149 -23.85 -1.91 6.96
N THR A 150 -24.84 -1.68 7.83
CA THR A 150 -25.75 -2.73 8.32
C THR A 150 -26.45 -3.44 7.16
N GLY A 151 -26.52 -4.78 7.19
CA GLY A 151 -27.27 -5.60 6.23
C GLY A 151 -26.56 -5.91 4.91
N ARG A 152 -25.55 -5.13 4.48
CA ARG A 152 -24.66 -5.51 3.37
C ARG A 152 -23.47 -6.26 3.96
N GLY A 153 -23.62 -7.56 4.19
CA GLY A 153 -22.59 -8.40 4.80
C GLY A 153 -21.21 -8.07 4.23
N ALA A 154 -20.33 -7.49 5.05
CA ALA A 154 -18.98 -7.18 4.62
C ALA A 154 -18.28 -8.49 4.20
N PRO A 155 -17.29 -8.43 3.28
CA PRO A 155 -16.67 -9.61 2.68
C PRO A 155 -15.70 -10.30 3.66
N TRP A 156 -16.22 -10.79 4.78
CA TRP A 156 -15.43 -11.31 5.90
C TRP A 156 -14.65 -12.56 5.50
N GLU A 157 -15.32 -13.49 4.81
CA GLU A 157 -14.68 -14.74 4.39
C GLU A 157 -13.67 -14.50 3.27
N GLU A 158 -14.01 -13.66 2.29
CA GLU A 158 -13.12 -13.26 1.20
C GLU A 158 -11.88 -12.55 1.77
N THR A 159 -12.05 -11.71 2.79
CA THR A 159 -10.93 -11.08 3.52
C THR A 159 -10.04 -12.14 4.15
N GLY A 160 -10.61 -13.15 4.80
CA GLY A 160 -9.84 -14.24 5.41
C GLY A 160 -9.01 -15.00 4.38
N ARG A 161 -9.62 -15.37 3.25
CA ARG A 161 -8.96 -16.03 2.12
C ARG A 161 -7.86 -15.16 1.51
N LEU A 162 -8.14 -13.87 1.32
CA LEU A 162 -7.19 -12.89 0.77
C LEU A 162 -5.94 -12.79 1.66
N ILE A 163 -6.12 -12.57 2.97
CA ILE A 163 -5.00 -12.46 3.90
C ILE A 163 -4.19 -13.76 3.95
N ALA A 164 -4.85 -14.93 3.94
CA ALA A 164 -4.17 -16.23 3.92
C ALA A 164 -3.28 -16.37 2.69
N ARG A 165 -3.76 -15.95 1.53
CA ARG A 165 -3.01 -15.96 0.26
C ARG A 165 -1.75 -15.09 0.34
N PHE A 166 -1.84 -13.88 0.87
CA PHE A 166 -0.69 -13.00 1.08
C PHE A 166 0.29 -13.55 2.10
N HIS A 167 -0.20 -14.06 3.23
CA HIS A 167 0.63 -14.67 4.26
C HIS A 167 1.35 -15.92 3.75
N ARG A 168 0.75 -16.68 2.83
CA ARG A 168 1.34 -17.89 2.24
C ARG A 168 2.50 -17.54 1.33
N ALA A 169 2.36 -16.48 0.55
CA ALA A 169 3.47 -15.92 -0.21
C ALA A 169 4.56 -15.31 0.67
N GLY A 170 4.30 -15.12 1.97
CA GLY A 170 5.27 -14.61 2.94
C GLY A 170 5.18 -13.10 3.19
N LEU A 171 4.12 -12.42 2.77
CA LEU A 171 3.97 -10.99 3.06
C LEU A 171 3.66 -10.75 4.54
N ASP A 172 4.59 -10.11 5.25
CA ASP A 172 4.34 -9.47 6.55
C ASP A 172 3.96 -8.01 6.35
N HIS A 173 2.66 -7.71 6.48
CA HIS A 173 2.09 -6.40 6.23
C HIS A 173 2.12 -5.53 7.50
N ALA A 174 3.11 -4.64 7.59
CA ALA A 174 3.41 -3.87 8.80
C ALA A 174 2.23 -3.04 9.34
N ASP A 175 1.30 -2.62 8.49
CA ASP A 175 0.09 -1.89 8.87
C ASP A 175 -1.21 -2.54 8.35
N LEU A 176 -1.38 -3.86 8.52
CA LEU A 176 -2.63 -4.52 8.15
C LEU A 176 -3.80 -4.00 9.00
N ASN A 177 -4.70 -3.25 8.38
CA ASN A 177 -5.89 -2.66 8.98
C ASN A 177 -7.06 -2.66 7.97
N ALA A 178 -8.28 -2.42 8.44
CA ALA A 178 -9.49 -2.53 7.60
C ALA A 178 -9.61 -1.48 6.47
N HIS A 179 -8.90 -0.35 6.54
CA HIS A 179 -8.85 0.61 5.42
C HIS A 179 -7.93 0.14 4.30
N ASN A 180 -6.91 -0.66 4.63
CA ASN A 180 -5.92 -1.18 3.68
C ASN A 180 -6.37 -2.45 2.94
N ILE A 181 -7.62 -2.86 3.12
CA ILE A 181 -8.23 -4.00 2.44
C ILE A 181 -9.40 -3.48 1.62
N LEU A 182 -9.29 -3.53 0.30
CA LEU A 182 -10.28 -2.97 -0.61
C LEU A 182 -11.02 -4.07 -1.36
N PHE A 183 -12.30 -3.86 -1.63
CA PHE A 183 -13.12 -4.77 -2.44
C PHE A 183 -13.95 -4.01 -3.45
N ASP A 184 -14.13 -4.59 -4.64
CA ASP A 184 -15.08 -4.13 -5.65
C ASP A 184 -16.48 -4.74 -5.42
N ALA A 185 -17.45 -4.37 -6.25
CA ALA A 185 -18.81 -4.91 -6.18
C ALA A 185 -18.91 -6.41 -6.49
N THR A 186 -17.91 -6.99 -7.17
CA THR A 186 -17.86 -8.41 -7.56
C THR A 186 -17.27 -9.31 -6.48
N GLY A 187 -16.67 -8.72 -5.43
CA GLY A 187 -16.00 -9.46 -4.36
C GLY A 187 -14.51 -9.68 -4.60
N HIS A 188 -13.94 -9.11 -5.67
CA HIS A 188 -12.49 -9.10 -5.86
C HIS A 188 -11.86 -8.19 -4.81
N GLY A 189 -10.79 -8.67 -4.18
CA GLY A 189 -10.14 -8.00 -3.06
C GLY A 189 -8.68 -7.67 -3.33
N TRP A 190 -8.23 -6.50 -2.86
CA TRP A 190 -6.85 -6.03 -2.93
C TRP A 190 -6.32 -5.66 -1.54
N LEU A 191 -5.01 -5.81 -1.35
CA LEU A 191 -4.29 -5.12 -0.28
C LEU A 191 -3.59 -3.87 -0.83
N ILE A 192 -3.55 -2.82 -0.03
CA ILE A 192 -2.89 -1.55 -0.34
C ILE A 192 -2.01 -1.11 0.84
N ASP A 193 -1.18 -0.08 0.60
CA ASP A 193 -0.25 0.51 1.58
C ASP A 193 0.77 -0.50 2.14
N PHE A 194 1.80 -0.76 1.34
CA PHE A 194 2.87 -1.68 1.67
C PHE A 194 4.07 -0.94 2.30
N ASP A 195 3.90 0.30 2.80
CA ASP A 195 4.96 1.03 3.50
C ASP A 195 5.45 0.17 4.68
N ARG A 196 6.74 -0.15 4.66
CA ARG A 196 7.42 -1.01 5.65
C ARG A 196 6.95 -2.47 5.67
N GLY A 197 6.16 -2.92 4.69
CA GLY A 197 5.92 -4.34 4.46
C GLY A 197 7.21 -5.08 4.10
N VAL A 198 7.29 -6.37 4.40
CA VAL A 198 8.46 -7.20 4.08
C VAL A 198 8.06 -8.62 3.71
N MET A 199 8.85 -9.27 2.85
CA MET A 199 8.74 -10.71 2.62
C MET A 199 9.49 -11.46 3.71
N ARG A 200 8.81 -12.42 4.33
CA ARG A 200 9.34 -13.31 5.37
C ARG A 200 9.02 -14.76 5.02
N ILE A 201 9.82 -15.66 5.58
CA ILE A 201 9.41 -17.06 5.66
C ILE A 201 8.12 -17.12 6.50
N PRO A 202 7.05 -17.76 6.00
CA PRO A 202 5.83 -17.98 6.75
C PRO A 202 6.07 -18.51 8.17
N ALA A 203 5.63 -17.76 9.17
CA ALA A 203 5.71 -18.16 10.57
C ALA A 203 4.50 -17.66 11.34
N THR A 204 4.03 -18.44 12.31
CA THR A 204 2.81 -18.15 13.06
C THR A 204 2.87 -16.81 13.79
N ARG A 205 4.00 -16.46 14.41
CA ARG A 205 4.13 -15.25 15.23
C ARG A 205 3.77 -13.95 14.49
N TRP A 206 4.32 -13.73 13.29
CA TRP A 206 4.07 -12.48 12.56
C TRP A 206 2.69 -12.48 11.89
N ARG A 207 2.21 -13.63 11.41
CA ARG A 207 0.86 -13.77 10.84
C ARG A 207 -0.22 -13.43 11.86
N GLU A 208 -0.09 -13.97 13.08
CA GLU A 208 -1.00 -13.66 14.19
C GLU A 208 -0.92 -12.18 14.61
N SER A 209 0.27 -11.56 14.53
CA SER A 209 0.42 -10.13 14.79
C SER A 209 -0.37 -9.28 13.79
N ASN A 210 -0.34 -9.64 12.51
CA ASN A 210 -1.12 -8.96 11.46
C ASN A 210 -2.63 -9.11 11.69
N LEU A 211 -3.10 -10.33 11.97
CA LEU A 211 -4.52 -10.58 12.30
C LEU A 211 -4.98 -9.82 13.55
N LYS A 212 -4.15 -9.77 14.60
CA LYS A 212 -4.44 -8.97 15.81
C LYS A 212 -4.48 -7.47 15.53
N ARG A 213 -3.64 -6.96 14.62
CA ARG A 213 -3.66 -5.56 14.21
C ARG A 213 -4.95 -5.23 13.45
N LEU A 214 -5.38 -6.12 12.56
CA LEU A 214 -6.65 -6.00 11.85
C LEU A 214 -7.84 -5.98 12.82
N LEU A 215 -7.92 -6.94 13.75
CA LEU A 215 -8.99 -6.96 14.78
C LEU A 215 -9.00 -5.65 15.59
N ARG A 216 -7.85 -5.16 16.04
CA ARG A 216 -7.78 -3.88 16.76
C ARG A 216 -8.26 -2.71 15.89
N SER A 217 -8.00 -2.71 14.59
CA SER A 217 -8.51 -1.67 13.69
C SER A 217 -10.03 -1.72 13.56
N LEU A 218 -10.61 -2.92 13.40
CA LEU A 218 -12.07 -3.11 13.34
C LEU A 218 -12.75 -2.67 14.64
N LEU A 219 -12.17 -3.01 15.80
CA LEU A 219 -12.68 -2.59 17.10
C LEU A 219 -12.64 -1.06 17.30
N LYS A 220 -11.67 -0.36 16.70
CA LYS A 220 -11.63 1.11 16.71
C LYS A 220 -12.70 1.72 15.81
N LEU A 221 -13.04 1.04 14.73
CA LEU A 221 -14.01 1.47 13.73
C LEU A 221 -15.43 1.01 14.03
N ARG A 222 -15.67 0.38 15.19
CA ARG A 222 -16.96 -0.23 15.51
C ARG A 222 -18.14 0.74 15.58
N GLY A 223 -17.88 2.04 15.78
CA GLY A 223 -18.93 3.03 16.01
C GLY A 223 -19.85 2.60 17.17
N GLU A 224 -21.15 2.52 16.90
CA GLU A 224 -22.16 2.05 17.85
C GLU A 224 -22.24 0.52 18.00
N ARG A 225 -21.56 -0.24 17.13
CA ARG A 225 -21.59 -1.70 17.17
C ARG A 225 -20.98 -2.22 18.47
N SER A 226 -21.59 -3.28 19.00
CA SER A 226 -21.03 -3.96 20.16
C SER A 226 -19.68 -4.59 19.80
N ARG A 227 -18.84 -4.75 20.82
CA ARG A 227 -17.57 -5.47 20.66
C ARG A 227 -17.81 -6.91 20.21
N GLU A 228 -18.85 -7.55 20.74
CA GLU A 228 -19.22 -8.93 20.43
C GLU A 228 -19.59 -9.09 18.95
N ASP A 229 -20.31 -8.14 18.36
CA ASP A 229 -20.67 -8.20 16.93
C ASP A 229 -19.44 -8.12 16.03
N VAL A 230 -18.49 -7.24 16.38
CA VAL A 230 -17.21 -7.13 15.65
C VAL A 230 -16.39 -8.41 15.80
N GLU A 231 -16.36 -9.00 16.99
CA GLU A 231 -15.66 -10.26 17.24
C GLU A 231 -16.32 -11.46 16.51
N LYS A 232 -17.66 -11.50 16.41
CA LYS A 232 -18.41 -12.49 15.62
C LYS A 232 -18.08 -12.39 14.12
N ASP A 233 -18.04 -11.17 13.58
CA ASP A 233 -17.64 -10.92 12.20
C ASP A 233 -16.18 -11.30 11.94
N PHE A 234 -15.28 -10.90 12.84
CA PHE A 234 -13.88 -11.28 12.77
C PHE A 234 -13.69 -12.80 12.89
N ALA A 235 -14.52 -13.50 13.66
CA ALA A 235 -14.48 -14.96 13.74
C ALA A 235 -14.84 -15.61 12.40
N ARG A 236 -15.75 -15.04 11.60
CA ARG A 236 -16.04 -15.53 10.22
C ARG A 236 -14.81 -15.42 9.33
N LEU A 237 -14.17 -14.24 9.35
CA LEU A 237 -12.90 -13.99 8.64
C LEU A 237 -11.82 -14.97 9.09
N ARG A 238 -11.65 -15.13 10.40
CA ARG A 238 -10.63 -16.00 11.00
C ARG A 238 -10.81 -17.45 10.58
N ARG A 239 -12.04 -17.98 10.62
CA ARG A 239 -12.33 -19.34 10.14
C ARG A 239 -11.96 -19.51 8.67
N ALA A 240 -12.35 -18.56 7.81
CA ALA A 240 -12.01 -18.62 6.38
C ALA A 240 -10.49 -18.55 6.16
N TYR A 241 -9.78 -17.72 6.93
CA TYR A 241 -8.32 -17.65 6.92
C TYR A 241 -7.68 -18.98 7.32
N ASP A 242 -8.09 -19.58 8.44
CA ASP A 242 -7.50 -20.83 8.94
C ASP A 242 -7.78 -22.00 7.97
N LEU A 243 -8.99 -22.08 7.42
CA LEU A 243 -9.34 -23.05 6.36
C LEU A 243 -8.48 -22.86 5.12
N ALA A 244 -8.36 -21.61 4.64
CA ALA A 244 -7.53 -21.30 3.49
C ALA A 244 -6.06 -21.65 3.76
N TRP A 245 -5.54 -21.33 4.95
CA TRP A 245 -4.17 -21.60 5.38
C TRP A 245 -3.84 -23.09 5.37
N ASN A 246 -4.71 -23.91 5.95
CA ASN A 246 -4.50 -25.35 6.11
C ASN A 246 -4.61 -26.12 4.79
N ARG A 247 -5.37 -25.62 3.80
CA ARG A 247 -5.58 -26.29 2.50
C ARG A 247 -4.35 -26.28 1.57
N GLY A 248 -3.26 -25.61 1.92
CA GLY A 248 -1.98 -25.68 1.18
C GLY A 248 -1.99 -25.24 -0.29
N THR A 249 -3.08 -24.66 -0.80
CA THR A 249 -3.29 -24.35 -2.23
C THR A 249 -2.70 -23.03 -2.70
#